data_AF-A0A3A8J9T9-F1
#
_entry.id   AF-A0A3A8J9T9-F1
#
_cell.length_a   1.000
_cell.length_b   1.000
_cell.length_c   1.000
_cell.angle_alpha   90.00
_cell.angle_beta   90.00
_cell.angle_gamma   90.00
#
_symmetry.space_group_name_H-M   'P 1'
#
loop_
_entity.id
_entity.type
_entity.pdbx_description
1 polymer ?
#
loop_
_entity_poly.entity_id
_entity_poly.type
_entity_poly.pdbx_seq_one_letter_code
_entity_poly.pdbx_strand_id
1 'polypeptide(L)'
;MKVTEVAPDEEGGGLYLAVERGLREVHQGVTVRIKGTEATAKVTSVEPTASLPIFISFHSPAFAPKEGDMVELLPRPGGLPALIA
;
A
#
# COMPACT_ATOMS: atom_id res chain seq x y z
N MET A 1 7.42 -5.46 -2.07
CA MET A 1 6.89 -5.96 -0.79
C MET A 1 5.77 -6.93 -1.10
N LYS A 2 5.76 -8.13 -0.53
CA LYS A 2 4.74 -9.14 -0.86
C LYS A 2 3.53 -8.95 0.06
N VAL A 3 2.32 -8.96 -0.48
CA VAL A 3 1.08 -8.96 0.31
C VAL A 3 0.93 -10.31 0.99
N THR A 4 0.78 -10.31 2.31
CA THR A 4 0.54 -11.52 3.10
C THR A 4 -0.92 -11.74 3.40
N GLU A 5 -1.69 -10.66 3.50
CA GLU A 5 -3.11 -10.74 3.81
C GLU A 5 -3.80 -9.45 3.37
N VAL A 6 -5.07 -9.57 3.00
CA VAL A 6 -5.92 -8.46 2.58
C VAL A 6 -7.32 -8.65 3.14
N ALA A 7 -7.92 -7.59 3.65
CA ALA A 7 -9.32 -7.59 4.06
C ALA A 7 -10.03 -6.30 3.59
N PRO A 8 -11.28 -6.40 3.12
CA PRO A 8 -12.09 -5.22 2.85
C PRO A 8 -12.49 -4.54 4.16
N ASP A 9 -12.63 -3.22 4.11
CA ASP A 9 -13.32 -2.47 5.15
C ASP A 9 -14.83 -2.53 4.89
N GLU A 10 -15.56 -3.26 5.73
CA GLU A 10 -16.99 -3.56 5.51
C GLU A 10 -17.90 -2.32 5.59
N GLU A 11 -17.46 -1.24 6.24
CA GLU A 11 -18.26 -0.03 6.47
C GLU A 11 -17.93 1.11 5.51
N GLY A 12 -16.65 1.34 5.19
CA GLY A 12 -16.17 2.53 4.45
C GLY A 12 -15.73 2.26 3.02
N GLY A 13 -15.72 0.99 2.56
CA GLY A 13 -15.27 0.64 1.22
C GLY A 13 -13.76 0.81 0.99
N GLY A 14 -12.99 0.87 2.08
CA GLY A 14 -11.54 0.82 2.08
C GLY A 14 -10.99 -0.61 2.08
N LEU A 15 -9.68 -0.73 2.28
CA LEU A 15 -8.96 -1.98 2.24
C LEU A 15 -7.82 -1.97 3.26
N TYR A 16 -7.73 -3.06 4.02
CA TYR A 16 -6.68 -3.35 4.97
C TYR A 16 -5.67 -4.32 4.36
N LEU A 17 -4.38 -4.08 4.56
CA LEU A 17 -3.31 -4.93 4.05
C LEU A 17 -2.26 -5.25 5.11
N ALA A 18 -1.75 -6.48 5.03
CA ALA A 18 -0.48 -6.87 5.59
C ALA A 18 0.50 -7.22 4.46
N VAL A 19 1.77 -6.92 4.71
CA VAL A 19 2.86 -7.11 3.76
C VAL A 19 4.07 -7.71 4.44
N GLU A 20 4.73 -8.66 3.80
CA GLU A 20 6.05 -9.15 4.22
C GLU A 20 7.05 -8.01 4.10
N ARG A 21 7.88 -7.84 5.13
CA ARG A 21 9.09 -7.01 5.18
C ARG A 21 9.02 -5.70 4.36
N GLY A 22 8.87 -4.57 5.05
CA GLY A 22 8.86 -3.24 4.42
C GLY A 22 7.82 -2.29 5.02
N LEU A 23 7.04 -2.73 6.02
CA LEU A 23 6.13 -1.86 6.76
C LEU A 23 6.82 -0.60 7.30
N ARG A 24 8.12 -0.70 7.63
CA ARG A 24 8.93 0.42 8.12
C ARG A 24 9.08 1.56 7.11
N GLU A 25 8.91 1.26 5.82
CA GLU A 25 8.99 2.23 4.71
C GLU A 25 7.60 2.70 4.27
N VAL A 26 6.55 2.02 4.73
CA VAL A 26 5.16 2.39 4.46
C VAL A 26 4.74 3.40 5.52
N HIS A 27 4.38 4.59 5.04
CA HIS A 27 3.86 5.65 5.87
C HIS A 27 2.57 6.19 5.27
N GLN A 28 1.78 6.85 6.12
CA GLN A 28 0.62 7.61 5.66
C GLN A 28 1.02 8.57 4.53
N GLY A 29 0.20 8.57 3.48
CA GLY A 29 0.33 9.41 2.30
C GLY A 29 1.30 8.90 1.23
N VAL A 30 1.97 7.75 1.44
CA VAL A 30 2.74 7.08 0.39
C VAL A 30 1.77 6.47 -0.65
N THR A 31 2.15 6.54 -1.92
CA THR A 31 1.43 5.84 -2.99
C THR A 31 2.05 4.47 -3.19
N VAL A 32 1.23 3.43 -3.21
CA VAL A 32 1.63 2.06 -3.54
C VAL A 32 1.07 1.68 -4.90
N ARG A 33 1.77 0.78 -5.60
CA ARG A 33 1.36 0.19 -6.87
C ARG A 33 1.43 -1.33 -6.79
N ILE A 34 0.47 -2.03 -7.39
CA ILE A 34 0.58 -3.48 -7.60
C ILE A 34 1.53 -3.72 -8.77
N LYS A 35 2.63 -4.41 -8.51
CA LYS A 35 3.70 -4.69 -9.49
C LYS A 35 3.14 -5.43 -10.70
N GLY A 36 3.47 -4.95 -11.89
CA GLY A 36 2.93 -5.48 -13.15
C GLY A 36 1.59 -4.88 -13.56
N THR A 37 1.08 -3.90 -12.80
CA THR A 37 -0.11 -3.12 -13.16
C THR A 37 0.17 -1.62 -13.04
N GLU A 38 -0.73 -0.81 -13.59
CA GLU A 38 -0.78 0.64 -13.34
C GLU A 38 -1.71 1.00 -12.16
N ALA A 39 -2.26 0.00 -11.46
CA ALA A 39 -3.16 0.23 -10.36
C ALA A 39 -2.40 0.78 -9.16
N THR A 40 -2.75 1.99 -8.74
CA THR A 40 -2.16 2.68 -7.60
C THR A 40 -3.19 3.01 -6.53
N ALA A 41 -2.76 3.06 -5.28
CA ALA A 41 -3.55 3.57 -4.17
C ALA A 41 -2.70 4.34 -3.18
N LYS A 42 -3.31 5.31 -2.48
CA LYS A 42 -2.64 6.10 -1.46
C LYS A 42 -2.91 5.48 -0.08
N VAL A 43 -1.86 5.26 0.69
CA VAL A 43 -1.97 4.79 2.06
C VAL A 43 -2.61 5.88 2.92
N THR A 44 -3.73 5.57 3.54
CA THR A 44 -4.50 6.49 4.38
C THR A 44 -4.03 6.45 5.82
N SER A 45 -3.72 5.26 6.35
CA SER A 45 -3.22 5.09 7.71
C SER A 45 -2.29 3.89 7.82
N VAL A 46 -1.42 3.90 8.84
CA VAL A 46 -0.54 2.77 9.18
C VAL A 46 -0.59 2.55 10.70
N GLU A 47 -0.98 1.36 11.10
CA GLU A 47 -1.10 0.92 12.50
C GLU A 47 -0.21 -0.32 12.74
N PRO A 48 1.06 -0.14 13.17
CA PRO A 48 2.05 -1.23 13.18
C PRO A 48 1.73 -2.40 14.10
N THR A 49 0.87 -2.18 15.09
CA THR A 49 0.45 -3.19 16.06
C THR A 49 -0.80 -3.97 15.62
N ALA A 50 -1.47 -3.53 14.55
CA ALA A 50 -2.61 -4.23 13.99
C ALA A 50 -2.18 -5.45 13.17
N SER A 51 -3.05 -6.45 13.06
CA SER A 51 -2.80 -7.63 12.20
C SER A 51 -2.71 -7.25 10.73
N LEU A 52 -3.53 -6.28 10.30
CA LEU A 52 -3.48 -5.65 8.98
C LEU A 52 -3.06 -4.19 9.15
N PRO A 53 -1.75 -3.91 9.18
CA PRO A 53 -1.24 -2.63 9.61
C PRO A 53 -1.41 -1.50 8.59
N ILE A 54 -1.78 -1.75 7.34
CA ILE A 54 -1.91 -0.71 6.31
C ILE A 54 -3.40 -0.53 5.99
N PHE A 55 -3.89 0.70 6.06
CA PHE A 55 -5.25 1.04 5.66
C PHE A 55 -5.25 1.99 4.45
N ILE A 56 -6.11 1.68 3.48
CA ILE A 56 -6.34 2.44 2.25
C ILE A 56 -7.82 2.73 2.13
N SER A 57 -8.22 3.99 2.33
CA SER A 57 -9.64 4.38 2.32
C SER A 57 -10.19 4.69 0.93
N PHE A 58 -9.35 5.13 -0.01
CA PHE A 58 -9.76 5.46 -1.37
C PHE A 58 -8.77 4.88 -2.36
N HIS A 59 -9.24 3.93 -3.16
CA HIS A 59 -8.44 3.29 -4.18
C HIS A 59 -9.25 3.15 -5.46
N SER A 60 -8.54 3.12 -6.59
CA SER A 60 -9.18 2.77 -7.86
C SER A 60 -9.75 1.35 -7.77
N PRO A 61 -10.87 1.03 -8.41
CA PRO A 61 -11.36 -0.35 -8.50
C PRO A 61 -10.36 -1.30 -9.16
N ALA A 62 -9.41 -0.77 -9.95
CA ALA A 62 -8.31 -1.55 -10.51
C ALA A 62 -7.28 -1.98 -9.45
N PHE A 63 -7.22 -1.29 -8.30
CA PHE A 63 -6.34 -1.63 -7.19
C PHE A 63 -7.03 -2.69 -6.31
N ALA A 64 -6.88 -3.94 -6.72
CA ALA A 64 -7.44 -5.10 -6.03
C ALA A 64 -6.32 -6.10 -5.69
N PRO A 65 -5.45 -5.77 -4.73
CA PRO A 65 -4.33 -6.64 -4.35
C PRO A 65 -4.84 -7.91 -3.67
N LYS A 66 -4.11 -9.01 -3.86
CA LYS A 66 -4.41 -10.30 -3.24
C LYS A 66 -3.20 -10.81 -2.47
N GLU A 67 -3.42 -11.79 -1.60
CA GLU A 67 -2.31 -12.51 -0.99
C GLU A 67 -1.36 -13.04 -2.08
N GLY A 68 -0.06 -12.83 -1.89
CA GLY A 68 0.97 -13.21 -2.85
C GLY A 68 1.35 -12.11 -3.85
N ASP A 69 0.52 -11.09 -4.04
CA ASP A 69 0.86 -9.98 -4.92
C ASP A 69 2.10 -9.22 -4.43
N MET A 70 2.83 -8.66 -5.38
CA MET A 70 3.93 -7.76 -5.08
C MET A 70 3.43 -6.33 -5.19
N VAL A 71 3.56 -5.55 -4.12
CA VAL A 71 3.35 -4.11 -4.13
C VAL A 71 4.68 -3.36 -4.02
N GLU A 72 4.76 -2.22 -4.68
CA GLU A 72 5.92 -1.33 -4.66
C GLU A 72 5.53 0.08 -4.23
N LEU A 73 6.45 0.77 -3.58
CA LEU A 73 6.26 2.16 -3.15
C LEU A 73 6.61 3.07 -4.31
N LEU A 74 5.69 3.95 -4.69
CA LEU A 74 5.97 5.02 -5.63
C LEU A 74 6.51 6.23 -4.86
N PRO A 75 7.55 6.90 -5.39
CA PRO A 75 8.03 8.15 -4.81
C PRO A 75 6.90 9.17 -4.79
N ARG A 76 6.86 9.99 -3.73
CA ARG A 76 5.88 11.07 -3.64
C ARG A 76 6.03 11.98 -4.88
N PRO A 77 4.94 12.35 -5.57
CA PRO A 77 5.02 13.33 -6.64
C PRO A 77 5.58 14.63 -6.07
N GLY A 78 6.77 15.04 -6.52
CA GLY A 78 7.51 16.21 -6.01
C GLY A 78 8.73 15.90 -5.14
N GLY A 79 9.00 14.63 -4.80
CA GLY A 79 10.28 14.22 -4.24
C GLY A 79 11.32 14.14 -5.37
N LEU A 80 12.36 14.97 -5.31
CA LEU A 80 13.54 14.82 -6.17
C LEU A 80 13.97 13.35 -6.17
N PRO A 81 14.38 12.76 -7.31
CA PRO A 81 15.02 11.46 -7.29
C PRO A 81 16.19 11.58 -6.32
N ALA A 82 16.24 10.72 -5.31
CA ALA A 82 17.44 10.59 -4.51
C ALA A 82 18.53 10.06 -5.46
N LEU A 83 19.26 11.01 -6.07
CA LEU A 83 20.53 10.77 -6.73
C LEU A 83 21.45 10.19 -5.67
N ILE A 84 21.62 8.87 -5.71
CA ILE A 84 22.74 8.24 -5.04
C ILE A 84 23.98 8.72 -5.81
N ALA A 85 24.77 9.57 -5.14
CA ALA A 85 26.04 10.11 -5.61
C ALA A 85 27.13 9.04 -5.66
#